data_AF-A0A376FAJ8-F1
#
_entry.id   AF-A0A376FAJ8-F1
#
_cell.length_a   1.000
_cell.length_b   1.000
_cell.length_c   1.000
_cell.angle_alpha   90.00
_cell.angle_beta   90.00
_cell.angle_gamma   90.00
#
_symmetry.space_group_name_H-M   'P 1'
#
loop_
_entity.id
_entity.type
_entity.pdbx_description
1 polymer ?
#
loop_
_entity_poly.entity_id
_entity_poly.type
_entity_poly.pdbx_seq_one_letter_code
_entity_poly.pdbx_strand_id
1 'polypeptide(L)'
;MVVQGAVNPDEFYVHKPTLAAGRPAVVRRTMGSKKIRMIYAPTQEHGKQVKIEDVPQEQRDRFSLTDAEVQELAKQAVQIEKHYGRPMDIEWAKDGNTGKLFIVQARPETVRSRGQVMERYTLHAQGKIVAEGRAIGHRIGAGPVKVIHDISEMNRI
;
A
#
# COMPACT_ATOMS: atom_id res chain seq x y z
N MET A 1 3.84 -3.99 -9.28
CA MET A 1 4.08 -4.82 -8.06
C MET A 1 3.25 -4.33 -6.88
N VAL A 2 3.57 -3.20 -6.22
CA VAL A 2 2.74 -2.66 -5.12
C VAL A 2 1.40 -2.11 -5.64
N VAL A 3 1.45 -1.27 -6.68
CA VAL A 3 0.24 -0.70 -7.34
C VAL A 3 -0.69 -1.79 -7.90
N GLN A 4 -0.14 -2.95 -8.26
CA GLN A 4 -0.89 -4.10 -8.78
C GLN A 4 -1.34 -5.08 -7.68
N GLY A 5 -1.03 -4.81 -6.40
CA GLY A 5 -1.37 -5.69 -5.28
C GLY A 5 -0.62 -7.03 -5.26
N ALA A 6 0.43 -7.20 -6.08
CA ALA A 6 1.18 -8.45 -6.21
C ALA A 6 2.18 -8.70 -5.05
N VAL A 7 2.44 -7.69 -4.22
CA VAL A 7 3.35 -7.77 -3.06
C VAL A 7 2.62 -7.24 -1.84
N ASN A 8 2.87 -7.86 -0.69
CA ASN A 8 2.47 -7.33 0.62
C ASN A 8 3.57 -6.36 1.13
N PRO A 9 3.34 -5.03 1.09
CA PRO A 9 4.34 -4.03 1.44
C PRO A 9 4.35 -3.74 2.95
N ASP A 10 5.37 -3.02 3.40
CA ASP A 10 5.31 -2.37 4.70
C ASP A 10 4.24 -1.27 4.71
N GLU A 11 3.62 -1.05 5.86
CA GLU A 11 2.67 0.04 6.07
C GLU A 11 3.10 0.93 7.23
N PHE A 12 2.96 2.24 7.02
CA PHE A 12 3.26 3.25 8.02
C PHE A 12 2.08 4.20 8.16
N TYR A 13 1.75 4.57 9.40
CA TYR A 13 0.77 5.62 9.68
C TYR A 13 1.47 6.82 10.29
N VAL A 14 1.20 8.00 9.76
CA VAL A 14 1.79 9.26 10.21
C VAL A 14 0.69 10.21 10.67
N HIS A 15 0.85 10.77 11.87
CA HIS A 15 -0.11 11.73 12.43
C HIS A 15 0.22 13.16 11.97
N LYS A 16 -0.62 13.71 11.08
CA LYS A 16 -0.38 15.02 10.44
C LYS A 16 -0.15 16.18 11.42
N PRO A 17 -0.93 16.35 12.52
CA PRO A 17 -0.66 17.41 13.49
C PRO A 17 0.72 17.31 14.16
N THR A 18 1.14 16.10 14.54
CA THR A 18 2.46 15.87 15.15
C THR A 18 3.59 16.14 14.15
N LEU A 19 3.39 15.77 12.88
CA LEU A 19 4.32 16.06 11.80
C LEU A 19 4.48 17.57 11.59
N ALA A 20 3.37 18.31 11.58
CA ALA A 20 3.39 19.77 11.46
C ALA A 20 4.10 20.46 12.64
N ALA A 21 4.05 19.86 13.83
CA ALA A 21 4.76 20.32 15.01
C ALA A 21 6.25 19.94 15.04
N GLY A 22 6.78 19.29 13.98
CA GLY A 22 8.19 18.90 13.89
C GLY A 22 8.60 17.79 14.87
N ARG A 23 7.65 17.00 15.38
CA ARG A 23 7.88 15.91 16.35
C ARG A 23 7.82 14.55 15.65
N PRO A 24 8.37 13.48 16.26
CA PRO A 24 8.21 12.11 15.75
C PRO A 24 6.73 11.76 15.55
N ALA A 25 6.34 11.55 14.29
CA ALA A 25 4.94 11.49 13.89
C ALA A 25 4.47 10.11 13.41
N VAL A 26 5.37 9.12 13.33
CA VAL A 26 5.02 7.75 12.95
C VAL A 26 4.33 7.07 14.14
N VAL A 27 3.04 6.74 14.00
CA VAL A 27 2.22 6.18 15.08
C VAL A 27 2.04 4.67 14.98
N ARG A 28 2.24 4.10 13.79
CA ARG A 28 2.14 2.65 13.57
C ARG A 28 3.06 2.21 12.44
N ARG A 29 3.66 1.03 12.59
CA ARG A 29 4.42 0.32 11.56
C ARG A 29 3.88 -1.10 11.47
N THR A 30 3.69 -1.59 10.26
CA THR A 30 3.34 -2.99 9.98
C THR A 30 4.33 -3.51 8.96
N MET A 31 5.05 -4.59 9.28
CA MET A 31 6.02 -5.19 8.36
C MET A 31 5.30 -6.03 7.31
N GLY A 32 5.57 -5.76 6.04
CA GLY A 32 5.09 -6.57 4.92
C GLY A 32 5.98 -7.78 4.67
N SER A 33 5.42 -8.85 4.11
CA SER A 33 6.19 -10.07 3.81
C SER A 33 7.22 -9.88 2.69
N LYS A 34 7.00 -8.90 1.80
CA LYS A 34 7.95 -8.47 0.75
C LYS A 34 8.58 -9.65 -0.01
N LYS A 35 7.81 -10.69 -0.33
CA LYS A 35 8.32 -11.97 -0.86
C LYS A 35 9.09 -11.83 -2.17
N ILE A 36 8.61 -10.96 -3.07
CA ILE A 36 9.17 -10.78 -4.41
C ILE A 36 9.42 -9.30 -4.68
N ARG A 37 10.40 -9.02 -5.56
CA ARG A 37 10.69 -7.68 -6.07
C ARG A 37 10.91 -7.70 -7.58
N MET A 38 10.77 -6.54 -8.20
CA MET A 38 11.07 -6.34 -9.62
C MET A 38 12.38 -5.59 -9.72
N ILE A 39 13.31 -6.11 -10.52
CA ILE A 39 14.63 -5.51 -10.76
C ILE A 39 14.89 -5.36 -12.25
N TYR A 40 15.86 -4.52 -12.61
CA TYR A 40 16.34 -4.43 -13.99
C TYR A 40 16.95 -5.77 -14.43
N ALA A 41 16.55 -6.21 -15.62
CA ALA A 41 17.17 -7.34 -16.27
C ALA A 41 18.45 -6.87 -17.00
N PRO A 42 19.44 -7.75 -17.20
CA PRO A 42 20.65 -7.42 -17.96
C PRO A 42 20.41 -7.24 -19.46
N THR A 43 19.21 -7.59 -19.96
CA THR A 43 18.85 -7.46 -21.38
C THR A 43 18.28 -6.08 -21.69
N GLN A 44 18.58 -5.60 -22.90
CA GLN A 44 17.99 -4.39 -23.47
C GLN A 44 16.81 -4.69 -24.42
N GLU A 45 16.47 -5.96 -24.61
CA GLU A 45 15.33 -6.36 -25.44
C GLU A 45 14.02 -5.71 -24.94
N HIS A 46 13.29 -5.12 -25.87
CA HIS A 46 12.03 -4.44 -25.56
C HIS A 46 11.04 -5.40 -24.89
N GLY A 47 10.46 -4.97 -23.77
CA GLY A 47 9.52 -5.78 -22.99
C GLY A 47 10.17 -6.80 -22.03
N LYS A 48 11.51 -6.98 -22.05
CA LYS A 48 12.23 -7.89 -21.14
C LYS A 48 13.21 -7.19 -20.20
N GLN A 49 13.13 -5.86 -20.10
CA GLN A 49 14.06 -5.01 -19.35
C GLN A 49 13.91 -5.13 -17.82
N VAL A 50 12.89 -5.84 -17.34
CA VAL A 50 12.66 -6.11 -15.92
C VAL A 50 12.44 -7.60 -15.69
N LYS A 51 12.84 -8.07 -14.52
CA LYS A 51 12.55 -9.43 -14.05
C LYS A 51 12.06 -9.40 -12.60
N ILE A 52 11.31 -10.42 -12.23
CA ILE A 52 10.86 -10.65 -10.85
C ILE A 52 11.80 -11.66 -10.20
N GLU A 53 12.20 -11.40 -8.96
CA GLU A 53 13.00 -12.31 -8.15
C GLU A 53 12.52 -12.32 -6.69
N ASP A 54 12.84 -13.40 -5.98
CA ASP A 54 12.60 -13.51 -4.55
C ASP A 54 13.51 -12.55 -3.76
N VAL A 55 12.95 -11.96 -2.70
CA VAL A 55 13.70 -11.08 -1.81
C VAL A 55 14.38 -11.93 -0.73
N PRO A 56 15.71 -11.76 -0.51
CA PRO A 56 16.41 -12.45 0.57
C PRO A 56 15.72 -12.24 1.94
N GLN A 57 15.72 -13.25 2.81
CA GLN A 57 15.07 -13.19 4.13
C GLN A 57 15.51 -11.96 4.94
N GLU A 58 16.82 -11.69 4.95
CA GLU A 58 17.40 -10.53 5.66
C GLU A 58 16.84 -9.17 5.21
N GLN A 59 16.43 -9.05 3.94
CA GLN A 59 15.80 -7.83 3.42
C GLN A 59 14.30 -7.80 3.69
N ARG A 60 13.65 -8.96 3.80
CA ARG A 60 12.23 -9.07 4.16
C ARG A 60 11.98 -8.67 5.61
N ASP A 61 12.92 -8.99 6.49
CA ASP A 61 12.84 -8.70 7.93
C ASP A 61 13.22 -7.25 8.29
N ARG A 62 13.44 -6.41 7.27
CA ARG A 62 13.75 -4.98 7.44
C ARG A 62 12.63 -4.14 6.84
N PHE A 63 12.36 -3.00 7.48
CA PHE A 63 11.51 -1.99 6.88
C PHE A 63 12.19 -1.38 5.64
N SER A 64 11.40 -1.20 4.60
CA SER A 64 11.77 -0.58 3.32
C SER A 64 12.14 0.90 3.43
N LEU A 65 11.63 1.58 4.46
CA LEU A 65 11.95 2.96 4.79
C LEU A 65 12.37 3.09 6.25
N THR A 66 13.26 4.04 6.51
CA THR A 66 13.53 4.52 7.88
C THR A 66 12.45 5.51 8.34
N ASP A 67 12.35 5.75 9.65
CA ASP A 67 11.41 6.75 10.18
C ASP A 67 11.63 8.15 9.63
N ALA A 68 12.89 8.53 9.41
CA ALA A 68 13.25 9.82 8.83
C ALA A 68 12.72 9.93 7.40
N GLU A 69 12.86 8.86 6.61
CA GLU A 69 12.33 8.80 5.24
C GLU A 69 10.81 8.80 5.21
N VAL A 70 10.15 8.07 6.12
CA VAL A 70 8.69 8.09 6.26
C VAL A 70 8.19 9.50 6.59
N GLN A 71 8.86 10.21 7.50
CA GLN A 71 8.49 11.59 7.84
C GLN A 71 8.74 12.55 6.67
N GLU A 72 9.84 12.40 5.94
CA GLU A 72 10.13 13.22 4.77
C GLU A 72 9.10 13.02 3.66
N LEU A 73 8.77 11.76 3.36
CA LEU A 73 7.71 11.42 2.42
C LEU A 73 6.35 11.99 2.85
N ALA A 74 6.03 11.90 4.15
CA ALA A 74 4.77 12.43 4.67
C ALA A 74 4.70 13.96 4.57
N LYS A 75 5.82 14.68 4.72
CA LYS A 75 5.87 16.13 4.50
C LYS A 75 5.57 16.48 3.04
N GLN A 76 6.14 15.75 2.08
CA GLN A 76 5.85 15.93 0.66
C GLN A 76 4.36 15.65 0.37
N ALA A 77 3.80 14.57 0.93
CA ALA A 77 2.40 14.22 0.76
C ALA A 77 1.44 15.29 1.29
N VAL A 78 1.71 15.86 2.47
CA VAL A 78 0.90 16.96 3.05
C VAL A 78 1.01 18.24 2.23
N GLN A 79 2.19 18.55 1.67
CA GLN A 79 2.35 19.69 0.77
C GLN A 79 1.52 19.54 -0.50
N ILE A 80 1.53 18.34 -1.09
CA ILE A 80 0.73 18.00 -2.28
C ILE A 80 -0.78 18.09 -1.96
N GLU A 81 -1.23 17.48 -0.87
CA GLU A 81 -2.62 17.59 -0.41
C GLU A 81 -3.06 19.05 -0.24
N LYS A 82 -2.23 19.88 0.41
CA LYS A 82 -2.50 21.31 0.60
C LYS A 82 -2.58 22.06 -0.73
N HIS A 83 -1.71 21.73 -1.68
CA HIS A 83 -1.71 22.34 -3.01
C HIS A 83 -3.01 22.05 -3.78
N TYR A 84 -3.50 20.81 -3.74
CA TYR A 84 -4.73 20.40 -4.45
C TYR A 84 -6.03 20.62 -3.64
N GLY A 85 -5.92 20.94 -2.35
CA GLY A 85 -7.05 21.23 -1.46
C GLY A 85 -7.97 20.03 -1.19
N ARG A 86 -7.49 18.79 -1.42
CA ARG A 86 -8.27 17.55 -1.28
C ARG A 86 -7.35 16.36 -1.00
N PRO A 87 -7.85 15.24 -0.46
CA PRO A 87 -7.07 14.01 -0.29
C PRO A 87 -6.48 13.53 -1.62
N MET A 88 -5.22 13.09 -1.58
CA MET A 88 -4.43 12.70 -2.75
C MET A 88 -3.90 11.28 -2.58
N ASP A 89 -3.99 10.51 -3.65
CA ASP A 89 -3.30 9.24 -3.88
C ASP A 89 -1.98 9.54 -4.61
N ILE A 90 -0.86 9.17 -3.98
CA ILE A 90 0.49 9.60 -4.38
C ILE A 90 1.37 8.37 -4.55
N GLU A 91 1.93 8.23 -5.76
CA GLU A 91 2.98 7.27 -6.05
C GLU A 91 4.34 7.94 -5.92
N TRP A 92 5.30 7.21 -5.33
CA TRP A 92 6.63 7.70 -5.04
C TRP A 92 7.68 6.61 -5.29
N ALA A 93 8.93 7.02 -5.43
CA ALA A 93 10.08 6.14 -5.59
C ALA A 93 11.26 6.63 -4.74
N LYS A 94 12.06 5.69 -4.24
CA LYS A 94 13.37 5.98 -3.65
C LYS A 94 14.44 5.61 -4.65
N ASP A 95 15.30 6.56 -5.01
CA ASP A 95 16.44 6.27 -5.88
C ASP A 95 17.49 5.47 -5.11
N GLY A 96 17.88 4.31 -5.65
CA GLY A 96 18.89 3.44 -5.06
C GLY A 96 20.31 4.03 -5.07
N ASN A 97 20.59 4.97 -5.98
CA ASN A 97 21.91 5.59 -6.09
C ASN A 97 22.08 6.77 -5.14
N THR A 98 21.10 7.68 -5.10
CA THR A 98 21.17 8.89 -4.28
C THR A 98 20.48 8.78 -2.92
N GLY A 99 19.63 7.76 -2.73
CA GLY A 99 18.79 7.62 -1.54
C GLY A 99 17.63 8.62 -1.45
N LYS A 100 17.47 9.50 -2.44
CA LYS A 100 16.44 10.54 -2.44
C LYS A 100 15.06 9.97 -2.76
N LEU A 101 14.04 10.59 -2.17
CA LEU A 101 12.63 10.29 -2.42
C LEU A 101 12.08 11.22 -3.50
N PHE A 102 11.38 10.64 -4.47
CA PHE A 102 10.77 11.34 -5.60
C PHE A 102 9.29 10.99 -5.70
N ILE A 103 8.48 11.97 -6.08
CA ILE A 103 7.07 11.79 -6.40
C ILE A 103 6.95 11.50 -7.89
N VAL A 104 6.33 10.37 -8.26
CA VAL A 104 6.18 9.95 -9.66
C VAL A 104 4.79 10.23 -10.20
N GLN A 105 3.76 10.19 -9.36
CA GLN A 105 2.39 10.53 -9.73
C GLN A 105 1.62 11.04 -8.51
N ALA A 106 0.71 12.01 -8.72
CA ALA A 106 -0.25 12.44 -7.71
C ALA A 106 -1.62 12.62 -8.36
N ARG A 107 -2.66 11.98 -7.82
CA ARG A 107 -4.04 12.09 -8.30
C ARG A 107 -5.00 12.22 -7.12
N PRO A 108 -6.17 12.88 -7.28
CA PRO A 108 -7.18 12.90 -6.24
C PRO A 108 -7.57 11.48 -5.80
N GLU A 109 -7.75 11.27 -4.50
CA GLU A 109 -8.25 10.00 -3.98
C GLU A 109 -9.67 9.73 -4.52
N THR A 110 -9.90 8.55 -5.10
CA THR A 110 -11.16 8.22 -5.80
C THR A 110 -12.19 7.49 -4.94
N VAL A 111 -11.83 7.02 -3.73
CA VAL A 111 -12.67 6.08 -2.94
C VAL A 111 -13.54 6.77 -1.88
N ARG A 112 -13.27 8.05 -1.54
CA ARG A 112 -14.03 8.79 -0.50
C ARG A 112 -14.80 10.00 -1.03
N SER A 113 -15.56 9.84 -2.11
CA SER A 113 -16.48 10.86 -2.61
C SER A 113 -17.85 10.90 -1.87
N ARG A 114 -18.07 10.10 -0.81
CA ARG A 114 -19.33 10.13 -0.04
C ARG A 114 -19.10 10.02 1.47
N GLY A 115 -19.35 11.13 2.17
CA GLY A 115 -19.83 11.18 3.56
C GLY A 115 -18.87 10.75 4.69
N GLN A 116 -18.65 11.63 5.66
CA GLN A 116 -17.98 11.33 6.93
C GLN A 116 -18.85 10.49 7.88
N VAL A 117 -19.25 9.28 7.49
CA VAL A 117 -19.85 8.32 8.44
C VAL A 117 -18.84 7.22 8.70
N MET A 118 -18.27 7.22 9.90
CA MET A 118 -17.40 6.14 10.36
C MET A 118 -18.30 4.97 10.82
N GLU A 119 -18.55 4.02 9.94
CA GLU A 119 -19.28 2.80 10.28
C GLU A 119 -18.33 1.82 10.98
N ARG A 120 -18.64 1.43 12.22
CA ARG A 120 -17.90 0.43 12.98
C ARG A 120 -18.69 -0.87 13.01
N TYR A 121 -18.12 -1.92 12.41
CA TYR A 121 -18.71 -3.25 12.44
C TYR A 121 -18.06 -4.08 13.55
N THR A 122 -18.87 -4.79 14.32
CA THR A 122 -18.41 -5.72 15.35
C THR A 122 -18.93 -7.10 15.01
N LEU A 123 -18.03 -8.08 14.89
CA LEU A 123 -18.41 -9.46 14.67
C LEU A 123 -18.72 -10.10 16.03
N HIS A 124 -19.99 -10.45 16.26
CA HIS A 124 -20.43 -11.00 17.55
C HIS A 124 -20.20 -12.52 17.70
N ALA A 125 -19.97 -13.23 16.59
CA ALA A 125 -19.72 -14.67 16.59
C ALA A 125 -18.74 -15.06 15.48
N GLN A 126 -17.86 -16.02 15.78
CA GLN A 126 -16.93 -16.59 14.80
C GLN A 126 -17.40 -17.99 14.40
N GLY A 127 -17.48 -18.25 13.09
CA GLY A 127 -17.67 -19.59 12.53
C GLY A 127 -16.33 -20.29 12.27
N LYS A 128 -16.39 -21.50 11.72
CA LYS A 128 -15.21 -22.21 11.23
C LYS A 128 -14.54 -21.40 10.10
N ILE A 129 -13.27 -21.06 10.26
CA ILE A 129 -12.49 -20.35 9.24
C ILE A 129 -12.22 -21.30 8.08
N VAL A 130 -12.64 -20.89 6.88
CA VAL A 130 -12.42 -21.64 5.63
C VAL A 130 -11.32 -21.03 4.76
N ALA A 131 -11.06 -19.73 4.91
CA ALA A 131 -10.01 -18.98 4.23
C ALA A 131 -9.69 -17.71 5.02
N GLU A 132 -8.48 -17.19 4.87
CA GLU A 132 -8.02 -15.95 5.49
C GLU A 132 -7.30 -15.06 4.47
N GLY A 133 -7.27 -13.75 4.74
CA GLY A 133 -6.65 -12.76 3.88
C GLY A 133 -6.50 -11.41 4.58
N ARG A 134 -5.87 -10.44 3.89
CA ARG A 134 -5.72 -9.09 4.43
C ARG A 134 -6.96 -8.26 4.15
N ALA A 135 -7.57 -7.71 5.20
CA ALA A 135 -8.67 -6.76 5.05
C ALA A 135 -8.15 -5.39 4.57
N ILE A 136 -8.74 -4.86 3.49
CA ILE A 136 -8.47 -3.50 2.97
C ILE A 136 -9.38 -2.45 3.68
N GLY A 137 -10.36 -2.89 4.47
CA GLY A 137 -11.29 -2.02 5.19
C GLY A 137 -11.87 -2.66 6.45
N HIS A 138 -12.79 -1.95 7.11
CA HIS A 138 -13.38 -2.36 8.39
C HIS A 138 -14.82 -2.88 8.26
N ARG A 139 -15.25 -3.19 7.02
CA ARG A 139 -16.60 -3.68 6.74
C ARG A 139 -16.70 -5.18 6.95
N ILE A 140 -17.88 -5.63 7.39
CA ILE A 140 -18.27 -7.03 7.39
C ILE A 140 -19.28 -7.22 6.24
N GLY A 141 -18.98 -8.13 5.32
CA GLY A 141 -19.90 -8.54 4.25
C GLY A 141 -20.51 -9.90 4.55
N ALA A 142 -21.76 -10.10 4.13
CA ALA A 142 -22.45 -11.39 4.19
C ALA A 142 -23.19 -11.63 2.88
N GLY A 143 -23.21 -12.88 2.40
CA GLY A 143 -23.88 -13.24 1.16
C GLY A 143 -23.51 -14.66 0.69
N PRO A 144 -24.20 -15.15 -0.36
CA PRO A 144 -23.86 -16.43 -0.97
C PRO A 144 -22.45 -16.39 -1.57
N VAL A 145 -21.65 -17.41 -1.27
CA VAL A 145 -20.31 -17.57 -1.87
C VAL A 145 -20.49 -18.10 -3.30
N LYS A 146 -19.95 -17.38 -4.29
CA LYS A 146 -19.81 -17.87 -5.67
C LYS A 146 -18.37 -18.36 -5.86
N VAL A 147 -18.20 -19.67 -6.06
CA VAL A 147 -16.89 -20.29 -6.32
C VAL A 147 -16.64 -20.30 -7.84
N ILE A 148 -15.49 -19.80 -8.26
CA ILE A 148 -15.04 -19.78 -9.65
C ILE A 148 -13.75 -20.58 -9.74
N HIS A 149 -13.70 -21.54 -10.67
CA HIS A 149 -12.51 -22.35 -10.90
C HIS A 149 -11.65 -21.81 -12.06
N ASP A 150 -12.26 -21.09 -13.01
CA ASP A 150 -11.59 -20.56 -14.19
C ASP A 150 -12.08 -19.15 -14.58
N ILE A 151 -11.21 -18.36 -15.25
CA ILE A 151 -11.52 -17.00 -15.71
C ILE A 151 -12.75 -16.94 -16.62
N SER A 152 -13.03 -17.98 -17.39
CA SER A 152 -14.21 -18.07 -18.27
C SER A 152 -15.55 -17.99 -17.50
N GLU A 153 -15.55 -18.26 -16.20
CA GLU A 153 -16.75 -18.21 -15.36
C GLU A 153 -17.07 -16.82 -14.81
N MET A 154 -16.29 -15.79 -15.14
CA MET A 154 -16.49 -14.41 -14.62
C MET A 154 -17.90 -13.86 -14.88
N ASN A 155 -18.57 -14.30 -15.94
CA ASN A 155 -19.94 -13.89 -16.27
C ASN A 155 -21.00 -14.37 -15.26
N ARG A 156 -20.63 -15.24 -14.30
CA ARG A 156 -21.52 -15.74 -13.23
C ARG A 156 -21.55 -14.80 -12.01
N ILE A 157 -20.70 -13.77 -11.95
CA ILE A 157 -20.62 -12.81 -10.83
C ILE A 157 -21.63 -11.69 -11.00
#